data_AF-A0A1V0FYH6-F1
#
_entry.id   AF-A0A1V0FYH6-F1
#
_cell.length_a   1.000
_cell.length_b   1.000
_cell.length_c   1.000
_cell.angle_alpha   90.00
_cell.angle_beta   90.00
_cell.angle_gamma   90.00
#
_symmetry.space_group_name_H-M   'P 1'
#
loop_
_entity.id
_entity.type
_entity.pdbx_description
1 polymer ?
#
loop_
_entity_poly.entity_id
_entity_poly.type
_entity_poly.pdbx_seq_one_letter_code
_entity_poly.pdbx_strand_id
1 'polypeptide(L)'
;MHRHRKGCGAPNTDAKANKIAKLILLLCAYDSESQRFCESSQTESNLKLDTNGHKLMANLLNLCPQPDISSPTTAEIHSKLVALLAQVKSKTTDVYLGHFSKTGCDGTDTNGVCVMYAANTKTAQGKFTKIQWIKELQQAAKLQQQHEEAQSELKELEAQLETARKLAYSLLPLADAELADLSEVTRVENKATNTGKKEAQSKCNYGKKKVQRDAKPLVVIMILRTTSANLKEKQKTQQQEQQEQQ
;
A
#
# COMPACT_ATOMS: atom_id res chain seq x y z
N MET A 1 24.61 35.41 -16.43
CA MET A 1 23.68 34.57 -17.21
C MET A 1 22.58 34.09 -16.28
N HIS A 2 21.41 34.71 -16.36
CA HIS A 2 20.28 34.43 -15.47
C HIS A 2 19.74 33.01 -15.73
N ARG A 3 19.83 32.12 -14.74
CA ARG A 3 19.27 30.77 -14.83
C ARG A 3 17.80 30.82 -14.42
N HIS A 4 16.96 31.39 -15.27
CA HIS A 4 15.51 31.23 -15.18
C HIS A 4 15.18 29.74 -15.05
N ARG A 5 14.24 29.37 -14.17
CA ARG A 5 13.89 27.96 -13.92
C ARG A 5 13.27 27.34 -15.16
N LYS A 6 14.13 26.80 -16.02
CA LYS A 6 13.73 26.12 -17.25
C LYS A 6 12.89 24.90 -16.85
N GLY A 7 11.63 24.91 -17.30
CA GLY A 7 10.70 23.79 -17.10
C GLY A 7 9.49 24.09 -16.21
N CYS A 8 9.37 25.28 -15.63
CA CYS A 8 8.16 25.72 -14.94
C CYS A 8 7.02 26.10 -15.90
N GLY A 9 7.30 26.22 -17.20
CA GLY A 9 6.32 26.55 -18.25
C GLY A 9 6.38 28.02 -18.65
N ALA A 10 6.15 28.28 -19.93
CA ALA A 10 6.15 29.61 -20.56
C ALA A 10 5.15 29.61 -21.72
N PRO A 11 4.71 30.76 -22.26
CA PRO A 11 3.70 30.80 -23.32
C PRO A 11 4.01 29.79 -24.43
N ASN A 12 3.00 29.00 -24.81
CA ASN A 12 3.09 27.91 -25.80
C ASN A 12 4.01 26.72 -25.42
N THR A 13 4.54 26.68 -24.20
CA THR A 13 5.43 25.63 -23.71
C THR A 13 4.98 25.12 -22.35
N ASP A 14 4.55 23.86 -22.31
CA ASP A 14 4.16 23.19 -21.06
C ASP A 14 5.32 23.12 -20.06
N ALA A 15 4.97 23.16 -18.78
CA ALA A 15 5.86 22.77 -17.73
C ALA A 15 6.30 21.31 -17.88
N LYS A 16 7.54 21.03 -17.50
CA LYS A 16 8.11 19.67 -17.42
C LYS A 16 7.64 18.91 -16.17
N ALA A 17 6.69 19.46 -15.44
CA ALA A 17 6.10 18.89 -14.23
C ALA A 17 5.16 17.71 -14.57
N ASN A 18 5.73 16.57 -14.96
CA ASN A 18 4.98 15.34 -15.21
C ASN A 18 4.98 14.36 -14.02
N LYS A 19 5.73 14.66 -12.96
CA LYS A 19 5.78 13.91 -11.71
C LYS A 19 5.54 14.87 -10.55
N ILE A 20 4.91 14.40 -9.47
CA ILE A 20 4.62 15.25 -8.30
C ILE A 20 5.92 15.82 -7.70
N ALA A 21 7.00 15.05 -7.71
CA ALA A 21 8.30 15.53 -7.24
C ALA A 21 8.83 16.71 -8.08
N LYS A 22 8.64 16.67 -9.40
CA LYS A 22 9.02 17.80 -10.27
C LYS A 22 8.13 19.01 -10.01
N LEU A 23 6.83 18.81 -9.80
CA LEU A 23 5.90 19.87 -9.43
C LEU A 23 6.37 20.60 -8.16
N ILE A 24 6.69 19.85 -7.10
CA ILE A 24 7.20 20.38 -5.83
C ILE A 24 8.51 21.15 -6.07
N LEU A 25 9.48 20.58 -6.78
CA LEU A 25 10.76 21.29 -7.06
C LEU A 25 10.54 22.61 -7.79
N LEU A 26 9.66 22.63 -8.79
CA LEU A 26 9.43 23.82 -9.60
C LEU A 26 8.75 24.94 -8.80
N LEU A 27 7.85 24.59 -7.88
CA LEU A 27 7.20 25.53 -6.96
C LEU A 27 8.10 25.96 -5.80
N CYS A 28 8.89 25.04 -5.25
CA CYS A 28 9.50 25.19 -3.93
C CYS A 28 11.01 25.41 -3.92
N ALA A 29 11.74 25.09 -4.99
CA ALA A 29 13.14 25.49 -5.04
C ALA A 29 13.25 27.02 -4.90
N TYR A 30 14.42 27.55 -4.57
CA TYR A 30 14.72 28.98 -4.67
C TYR A 30 16.23 29.19 -4.78
N ASP A 31 16.61 30.29 -5.42
CA ASP A 31 17.98 30.77 -5.60
C ASP A 31 18.08 32.24 -5.15
N SER A 32 19.25 32.86 -5.32
CA SER A 32 19.50 34.26 -4.94
C SER A 32 18.56 35.29 -5.58
N GLU A 33 17.84 34.91 -6.65
CA GLU A 33 16.91 35.79 -7.38
C GLU A 33 15.44 35.44 -7.12
N SER A 34 15.14 34.50 -6.22
CA SER A 34 13.77 34.05 -5.93
C SER A 34 13.48 33.89 -4.43
N GLN A 35 12.20 33.96 -4.05
CA GLN A 35 11.78 33.87 -2.65
C GLN A 35 11.53 32.42 -2.19
N ARG A 36 11.63 32.21 -0.87
CA ARG A 36 11.31 30.94 -0.19
C ARG A 36 9.80 30.80 -0.01
N PHE A 37 9.11 30.26 -1.01
CA PHE A 37 7.64 30.16 -0.97
C PHE A 37 7.10 28.96 -0.18
N CYS A 38 7.86 27.87 -0.06
CA CYS A 38 7.35 26.65 0.55
C CYS A 38 7.73 26.49 2.02
N GLU A 39 8.94 26.91 2.41
CA GLU A 39 9.36 26.89 3.81
C GLU A 39 10.46 27.95 4.07
N SER A 40 10.29 28.73 5.13
CA SER A 40 11.19 29.84 5.49
C SER A 40 12.64 29.41 5.76
N SER A 41 12.84 28.18 6.25
CA SER A 41 14.14 27.58 6.60
C SER A 41 14.85 26.88 5.45
N GLN A 42 14.28 26.89 4.23
CA GLN A 42 14.92 26.30 3.05
C GLN A 42 16.30 26.91 2.77
N THR A 43 17.23 26.10 2.30
CA THR A 43 18.56 26.54 1.87
C THR A 43 18.61 26.86 0.37
N GLU A 44 19.37 27.90 0.01
CA GLU A 44 19.43 28.40 -1.36
C GLU A 44 19.98 27.33 -2.29
N SER A 45 19.34 27.17 -3.44
CA SER A 45 19.53 26.03 -4.31
C SER A 45 19.30 26.41 -5.77
N ASN A 46 20.40 26.45 -6.54
CA ASN A 46 20.33 26.51 -8.00
C ASN A 46 19.68 25.21 -8.53
N LEU A 47 18.39 25.22 -8.88
CA LEU A 47 17.69 24.04 -9.39
C LEU A 47 18.24 23.62 -10.76
N LYS A 48 18.81 22.42 -10.82
CA LYS A 48 19.14 21.68 -12.04
C LYS A 48 18.46 20.33 -11.96
N LEU A 49 17.28 20.23 -12.56
CA LEU A 49 16.38 19.09 -12.41
C LEU A 49 17.09 17.73 -12.60
N ASP A 50 17.95 17.64 -13.61
CA ASP A 50 18.66 16.41 -13.99
C ASP A 50 19.92 16.13 -13.15
N THR A 51 20.48 17.14 -12.46
CA THR A 51 21.76 17.02 -11.75
C THR A 51 21.60 16.98 -10.23
N ASN A 52 20.77 17.85 -9.65
CA ASN A 52 20.62 17.97 -8.19
C ASN A 52 19.17 17.87 -7.72
N GLY A 53 18.20 17.61 -8.61
CA GLY A 53 16.77 17.54 -8.27
C GLY A 53 16.47 16.57 -7.13
N HIS A 54 17.09 15.39 -7.11
CA HIS A 54 16.96 14.42 -6.01
C HIS A 54 17.38 15.03 -4.66
N LYS A 55 18.57 15.64 -4.60
CA LYS A 55 19.12 16.17 -3.34
C LYS A 55 18.26 17.31 -2.81
N LEU A 56 17.80 18.17 -3.72
CA LEU A 56 16.87 19.24 -3.38
C LEU A 56 15.54 18.69 -2.90
N MET A 57 15.00 17.66 -3.55
CA MET A 57 13.77 17.01 -3.13
C MET A 57 13.91 16.43 -1.72
N ALA A 58 14.99 15.69 -1.44
CA ALA A 58 15.23 15.13 -0.12
C ALA A 58 15.31 16.21 0.96
N ASN A 59 16.00 17.32 0.69
CA ASN A 59 16.06 18.47 1.61
C ASN A 59 14.67 19.08 1.84
N LEU A 60 13.86 19.24 0.79
CA LEU A 60 12.50 19.77 0.90
C LEU A 60 11.59 18.85 1.71
N LEU A 61 11.66 17.55 1.48
CA LEU A 61 10.87 16.57 2.23
C LEU A 61 11.24 16.52 3.71
N ASN A 62 12.52 16.73 4.05
CA ASN A 62 12.97 16.82 5.44
C ASN A 62 12.45 18.07 6.17
N LEU A 63 11.97 19.07 5.43
CA LEU A 63 11.35 20.26 6.00
C LEU A 63 9.84 20.13 6.15
N CYS A 64 9.23 19.12 5.51
CA CYS A 64 7.83 18.81 5.74
C CYS A 64 7.65 18.31 7.19
N PRO A 65 6.50 18.61 7.83
CA PRO A 65 6.14 17.96 9.09
C PRO A 65 6.27 16.45 8.93
N GLN A 66 6.89 15.80 9.92
CA GLN A 66 7.09 14.37 9.87
C GLN A 66 5.71 13.70 9.78
N PRO A 67 5.49 12.83 8.78
CA PRO A 67 4.22 12.14 8.68
C PRO A 67 4.03 11.26 9.91
N ASP A 68 2.77 11.05 10.29
CA ASP A 68 2.43 9.99 11.23
C ASP A 68 3.00 8.66 10.72
N ILE A 69 3.36 7.76 11.64
CA ILE A 69 4.00 6.47 11.30
C ILE A 69 3.05 5.59 10.46
N SER A 70 1.74 5.89 10.46
CA SER A 70 0.75 5.20 9.64
C SER A 70 0.86 5.56 8.17
N SER A 71 0.77 4.54 7.31
CA SER A 71 0.54 4.74 5.87
C SER A 71 -0.69 5.64 5.65
N PRO A 72 -0.65 6.53 4.65
CA PRO A 72 -1.78 7.40 4.35
C PRO A 72 -2.99 6.54 3.94
N THR A 73 -4.15 6.89 4.45
CA THR A 73 -5.42 6.27 4.07
C THR A 73 -5.85 6.70 2.66
N THR A 74 -6.72 5.92 2.03
CA THR A 74 -7.38 6.27 0.76
C THR A 74 -8.02 7.67 0.84
N ALA A 75 -8.73 7.94 1.95
CA ALA A 75 -9.41 9.20 2.18
C ALA A 75 -8.44 10.39 2.25
N GLU A 76 -7.29 10.22 2.91
CA GLU A 76 -6.26 11.27 2.99
C GLU A 76 -5.66 11.57 1.62
N ILE A 77 -5.30 10.55 0.83
CA ILE A 77 -4.74 10.75 -0.51
C ILE A 77 -5.74 11.51 -1.39
N HIS A 78 -7.02 11.11 -1.38
CA HIS A 78 -8.08 11.80 -2.12
C HIS A 78 -8.27 13.24 -1.66
N SER A 79 -8.35 13.47 -0.35
CA SER A 79 -8.54 14.81 0.23
C SER A 79 -7.40 15.75 -0.17
N LYS A 80 -6.15 15.29 -0.06
CA LYS A 80 -4.97 16.09 -0.44
C LYS A 80 -4.93 16.36 -1.95
N LEU A 81 -5.30 15.39 -2.79
CA LEU A 81 -5.38 15.59 -4.23
C LEU A 81 -6.47 16.63 -4.59
N VAL A 82 -7.66 16.53 -4.00
CA VAL A 82 -8.74 17.51 -4.21
C VAL A 82 -8.30 18.91 -3.77
N ALA A 83 -7.68 19.03 -2.60
CA ALA A 83 -7.16 20.29 -2.09
C ALA A 83 -6.10 20.89 -3.04
N LEU A 84 -5.20 20.07 -3.57
CA LEU A 84 -4.21 20.50 -4.55
C LEU A 84 -4.84 20.97 -5.87
N LEU A 85 -5.83 20.22 -6.38
CA LEU A 85 -6.55 20.58 -7.60
C LEU A 85 -7.38 21.86 -7.43
N ALA A 86 -7.89 22.13 -6.23
CA ALA A 86 -8.60 23.36 -5.92
C ALA A 86 -7.71 24.62 -5.99
N GLN A 87 -6.38 24.46 -5.88
CA GLN A 87 -5.42 25.56 -6.03
C GLN A 87 -5.11 25.91 -7.49
N VAL A 88 -5.59 25.09 -8.43
CA VAL A 88 -5.37 25.28 -9.86
C VAL A 88 -6.20 26.46 -10.34
N LYS A 89 -5.54 27.40 -11.03
CA LYS A 89 -6.18 28.58 -11.61
C LYS A 89 -6.07 28.52 -13.12
N SER A 90 -7.16 28.81 -13.81
CA SER A 90 -7.12 29.09 -15.25
C SER A 90 -7.02 30.59 -15.48
N LYS A 91 -6.12 31.03 -16.35
CA LYS A 91 -6.11 32.40 -16.89
C LYS A 91 -6.05 32.29 -18.40
N THR A 92 -6.89 33.07 -19.08
CA THR A 92 -7.14 32.96 -20.53
C THR A 92 -7.41 31.52 -20.96
N THR A 93 -6.43 30.87 -21.59
CA THR A 93 -6.50 29.52 -22.14
C THR A 93 -5.56 28.53 -21.47
N ASP A 94 -4.79 28.97 -20.48
CA ASP A 94 -3.75 28.16 -19.83
C ASP A 94 -4.09 27.88 -18.37
N VAL A 95 -3.40 26.90 -17.80
CA VAL A 95 -3.64 26.40 -16.45
C VAL A 95 -2.39 26.58 -15.61
N TYR A 96 -2.57 27.11 -14.40
CA TYR A 96 -1.51 27.51 -13.49
C TYR A 96 -1.70 26.89 -12.13
N LEU A 97 -0.60 26.49 -11.51
CA LEU A 97 -0.53 26.17 -10.08
C LEU A 97 0.52 27.07 -9.44
N GLY A 98 0.20 27.74 -8.33
CA GLY A 98 1.06 28.74 -7.70
C GLY A 98 0.72 30.18 -8.13
N HIS A 99 1.67 31.10 -7.96
CA HIS A 99 1.49 32.52 -8.22
C HIS A 99 1.97 32.91 -9.62
N PHE A 100 1.04 33.19 -10.53
CA PHE A 100 1.33 33.76 -11.85
C PHE A 100 1.10 35.27 -11.87
N SER A 101 2.05 36.03 -12.43
CA SER A 101 1.97 37.49 -12.51
C SER A 101 1.80 37.98 -13.96
N LYS A 102 2.83 37.83 -14.80
CA LYS A 102 2.90 38.45 -16.14
C LYS A 102 2.97 37.48 -17.30
N THR A 103 4.17 36.94 -17.58
CA THR A 103 4.48 36.35 -18.89
C THR A 103 4.59 34.84 -18.84
N GLY A 104 5.14 34.28 -17.77
CA GLY A 104 5.37 32.84 -17.63
C GLY A 104 5.72 32.48 -16.19
N CYS A 105 6.07 31.22 -15.98
CA CYS A 105 6.57 30.77 -14.69
C CYS A 105 8.08 30.55 -14.81
N ASP A 106 8.88 31.48 -14.30
CA ASP A 106 10.34 31.38 -14.32
C ASP A 106 10.97 31.38 -12.92
N GLY A 107 10.14 31.53 -11.88
CA GLY A 107 10.56 31.58 -10.49
C GLY A 107 10.84 33.00 -9.98
N THR A 108 10.69 34.04 -10.80
CA THR A 108 10.90 35.44 -10.40
C THR A 108 9.62 36.08 -9.87
N ASP A 109 9.75 37.07 -8.98
CA ASP A 109 8.62 37.87 -8.49
C ASP A 109 7.91 38.63 -9.61
N THR A 110 8.62 38.97 -10.70
CA THR A 110 8.07 39.73 -11.83
C THR A 110 7.14 38.89 -12.70
N ASN A 111 7.50 37.64 -12.99
CA ASN A 111 6.73 36.78 -13.90
C ASN A 111 5.85 35.79 -13.14
N GLY A 112 6.36 35.20 -12.06
CA GLY A 112 5.61 34.33 -11.17
C GLY A 112 6.39 33.10 -10.71
N VAL A 113 6.05 32.63 -9.51
CA VAL A 113 6.45 31.33 -8.98
C VAL A 113 5.27 30.38 -9.09
N CYS A 114 5.24 29.71 -10.23
CA CYS A 114 4.14 28.85 -10.63
C CYS A 114 4.61 27.68 -11.49
N VAL A 115 3.68 26.82 -11.84
CA VAL A 115 3.80 25.83 -12.89
C VAL A 115 2.68 26.07 -13.89
N MET A 116 3.03 26.22 -15.16
CA MET A 116 2.09 26.52 -16.24
C MET A 116 1.97 25.35 -17.22
N TYR A 117 0.74 24.99 -17.55
CA TYR A 117 0.41 24.07 -18.63
C TYR A 117 -0.36 24.85 -19.69
N ALA A 118 0.22 24.94 -20.88
CA ALA A 118 -0.38 25.58 -22.03
C ALA A 118 -1.53 24.72 -22.54
N ALA A 119 -2.70 25.32 -22.67
CA ALA A 119 -3.87 24.63 -23.23
C ALA A 119 -4.36 25.32 -24.51
N ASN A 120 -4.12 26.62 -24.70
CA ASN A 120 -4.49 27.41 -25.89
C ASN A 120 -6.01 27.41 -26.24
N THR A 121 -6.83 26.57 -25.61
CA THR A 121 -8.29 26.46 -25.76
C THR A 121 -8.93 25.99 -24.45
N LYS A 122 -10.18 26.36 -24.18
CA LYS A 122 -10.95 25.86 -23.01
C LYS A 122 -11.09 24.33 -23.01
N THR A 123 -11.28 23.71 -24.17
CA THR A 123 -11.37 22.25 -24.29
C THR A 123 -10.07 21.56 -23.87
N ALA A 124 -8.93 22.14 -24.22
CA ALA A 124 -7.63 21.61 -23.80
C ALA A 124 -7.36 21.86 -22.30
N GLN A 125 -7.87 22.95 -21.71
CA GLN A 125 -7.79 23.14 -20.24
C GLN A 125 -8.45 21.97 -19.50
N GLY A 126 -9.56 21.44 -20.02
CA GLY A 126 -10.23 20.25 -19.48
C GLY A 126 -9.36 18.98 -19.49
N LYS A 127 -8.24 18.96 -20.23
CA LYS A 127 -7.27 17.86 -20.22
C LYS A 127 -6.24 17.97 -19.10
N PHE A 128 -6.24 19.05 -18.30
CA PHE A 128 -5.33 19.21 -17.16
C PHE A 128 -5.39 18.01 -16.22
N THR A 129 -6.58 17.47 -15.94
CA THR A 129 -6.77 16.26 -15.11
C THR A 129 -6.08 15.01 -15.65
N LYS A 130 -5.61 15.03 -16.90
CA LYS A 130 -4.88 13.92 -17.54
C LYS A 130 -3.37 14.02 -17.40
N ILE A 131 -2.83 15.05 -16.73
CA ILE A 131 -1.41 15.16 -16.46
C ILE A 131 -0.95 13.96 -15.63
N GLN A 132 0.24 13.45 -15.95
CA GLN A 132 0.75 12.19 -15.42
C GLN A 132 0.80 12.14 -13.89
N TRP A 133 1.22 13.21 -13.21
CA TRP A 133 1.27 13.22 -11.75
C TRP A 133 -0.12 13.13 -11.09
N ILE A 134 -1.18 13.63 -11.76
CA ILE A 134 -2.57 13.51 -11.26
C ILE A 134 -3.01 12.06 -11.37
N LYS A 135 -2.77 11.44 -12.53
CA LYS A 135 -3.07 10.02 -12.77
C LYS A 135 -2.37 9.11 -11.76
N GLU A 136 -1.11 9.39 -11.47
CA GLU A 136 -0.32 8.62 -10.50
C GLU A 136 -0.88 8.74 -9.08
N LEU A 137 -1.34 9.92 -8.65
CA LEU A 137 -1.98 10.08 -7.34
C LEU A 137 -3.36 9.43 -7.28
N GLN A 138 -4.14 9.45 -8.38
CA GLN A 138 -5.41 8.73 -8.47
C GLN A 138 -5.18 7.21 -8.42
N GLN A 139 -4.15 6.71 -9.10
CA GLN A 139 -3.78 5.31 -9.06
C GLN A 139 -3.30 4.90 -7.67
N ALA A 140 -2.48 5.73 -7.01
CA ALA A 140 -2.05 5.50 -5.63
C ALA A 140 -3.25 5.38 -4.66
N ALA A 141 -4.24 6.27 -4.80
CA ALA A 141 -5.47 6.20 -4.00
C ALA A 141 -6.24 4.89 -4.24
N LYS A 142 -6.36 4.46 -5.50
CA LYS A 142 -7.01 3.19 -5.84
C LYS A 142 -6.27 1.97 -5.26
N LEU A 143 -4.94 1.95 -5.35
CA LEU A 143 -4.12 0.87 -4.78
C LEU A 143 -4.25 0.83 -3.26
N GLN A 144 -4.29 2.00 -2.61
CA GLN A 144 -4.50 2.09 -1.17
C GLN A 144 -5.87 1.57 -0.76
N GLN A 145 -6.92 1.84 -1.55
CA GLN A 145 -8.26 1.31 -1.30
C GLN A 145 -8.27 -0.22 -1.35
N GLN A 146 -7.65 -0.81 -2.39
CA GLN A 146 -7.54 -2.25 -2.52
C GLN A 146 -6.76 -2.87 -1.35
N HIS A 147 -5.73 -2.18 -0.85
CA HIS A 147 -4.98 -2.62 0.32
C HIS A 147 -5.84 -2.61 1.59
N GLU A 148 -6.62 -1.54 1.82
CA GLU A 148 -7.52 -1.41 2.96
C GLU A 148 -8.62 -2.49 2.95
N GLU A 149 -9.21 -2.76 1.78
CA GLU A 149 -10.18 -3.84 1.58
C GLU A 149 -9.58 -5.22 1.90
N ALA A 150 -8.38 -5.51 1.37
CA ALA A 150 -7.68 -6.77 1.64
C ALA A 150 -7.31 -6.93 3.13
N GLN A 151 -6.88 -5.84 3.78
CA GLN A 151 -6.61 -5.87 5.23
C GLN A 151 -7.88 -6.13 6.06
N SER A 152 -9.03 -5.63 5.61
CA SER A 152 -10.31 -5.91 6.25
C SER A 152 -10.69 -7.39 6.12
N GLU A 153 -10.57 -7.98 4.93
CA GLU A 153 -10.82 -9.41 4.69
C GLU A 153 -9.90 -10.30 5.53
N LEU A 154 -8.61 -9.95 5.61
CA LEU A 154 -7.64 -10.69 6.42
C LEU A 154 -8.02 -10.68 7.90
N LYS A 155 -8.41 -9.53 8.45
CA LYS A 155 -8.86 -9.42 9.85
C LYS A 155 -10.08 -10.28 10.14
N GLU A 156 -11.03 -10.33 9.20
CA GLU A 156 -12.21 -11.18 9.33
C GLU A 156 -11.84 -12.67 9.34
N LEU A 157 -10.98 -13.10 8.40
CA LEU A 157 -10.52 -14.48 8.33
C LEU A 157 -9.74 -14.90 9.57
N GLU A 158 -8.90 -14.01 10.11
CA GLU A 158 -8.18 -14.24 11.38
C GLU A 158 -9.16 -14.43 12.55
N ALA A 159 -10.23 -13.63 12.62
CA ALA A 159 -11.26 -13.77 13.64
C ALA A 159 -12.03 -15.09 13.52
N GLN A 160 -12.35 -15.52 12.30
CA GLN A 160 -12.99 -16.82 12.04
C GLN A 160 -12.05 -17.98 12.43
N LEU A 161 -10.77 -17.90 12.08
CA LEU A 161 -9.78 -18.92 12.43
C LEU A 161 -9.60 -19.03 13.95
N GLU A 162 -9.56 -17.90 14.66
CA GLU A 162 -9.47 -17.90 16.13
C GLU A 162 -10.74 -18.47 16.77
N THR A 163 -11.91 -18.21 16.20
CA THR A 163 -13.18 -18.80 16.65
C THR A 163 -13.19 -20.31 16.46
N ALA A 164 -12.80 -20.79 15.27
CA ALA A 164 -12.70 -22.22 14.97
C ALA A 164 -11.67 -22.91 15.87
N ARG A 165 -10.54 -22.25 16.14
CA ARG A 165 -9.52 -22.71 17.09
C ARG A 165 -10.11 -22.90 18.48
N LYS A 166 -10.78 -21.87 19.02
CA LYS A 166 -11.39 -21.92 20.35
C LYS A 166 -12.43 -23.04 20.45
N LEU A 167 -13.29 -23.19 19.44
CA LEU A 167 -14.27 -24.27 19.39
C LEU A 167 -13.60 -25.64 19.41
N ALA A 168 -12.58 -25.86 18.58
CA ALA A 168 -11.84 -27.14 18.55
C ALA A 168 -11.23 -27.49 19.91
N TYR A 169 -10.61 -26.52 20.60
CA TYR A 169 -10.08 -26.75 21.94
C TYR A 169 -11.17 -27.01 22.99
N SER A 170 -12.35 -26.40 22.86
CA SER A 170 -13.46 -26.62 23.79
C SER A 170 -14.07 -28.01 23.71
N LEU A 171 -13.96 -28.69 22.55
CA LEU A 171 -14.51 -30.03 22.32
C LEU A 171 -13.55 -31.16 22.76
N LEU A 172 -12.28 -30.86 23.06
CA LEU A 172 -11.31 -31.87 23.47
C LEU A 172 -11.78 -32.75 24.64
N PRO A 173 -12.36 -32.19 25.74
CA PRO A 173 -12.80 -33.02 26.86
C PRO A 173 -13.95 -33.97 26.50
N LEU A 174 -14.84 -33.56 25.59
CA LEU A 174 -15.93 -34.40 25.10
C LEU A 174 -15.39 -35.55 24.27
N ALA A 175 -14.44 -35.26 23.37
CA ALA A 175 -13.77 -36.29 22.58
C ALA A 175 -13.02 -37.29 23.48
N ASP A 176 -12.31 -36.82 24.51
CA ASP A 176 -11.62 -37.68 25.46
C ASP A 176 -12.59 -38.58 26.25
N ALA A 177 -13.75 -38.04 26.66
CA ALA A 177 -14.80 -38.80 27.34
C ALA A 177 -15.40 -39.90 26.44
N GLU A 178 -15.68 -39.58 25.19
CA GLU A 178 -16.24 -40.55 24.23
C GLU A 178 -15.25 -41.67 23.87
N LEU A 179 -13.95 -41.35 23.78
CA LEU A 179 -12.90 -42.36 23.65
C LEU A 179 -12.80 -43.26 24.90
N ALA A 180 -13.03 -42.72 26.10
CA ALA A 180 -13.02 -43.49 27.33
C ALA A 180 -14.22 -44.47 27.40
N ASP A 181 -15.42 -44.03 27.04
CA ASP A 181 -16.62 -44.88 27.02
C ASP A 181 -16.50 -46.03 26.01
N LEU A 182 -15.96 -45.77 24.82
CA LEU A 182 -15.71 -46.83 23.82
C LEU A 182 -14.69 -47.89 24.30
N SER A 183 -13.76 -47.50 25.19
CA SER A 183 -12.81 -48.43 25.80
C SER A 183 -13.46 -49.34 26.85
N GLU A 184 -14.54 -48.88 27.52
CA GLU A 184 -15.31 -49.73 28.43
C GLU A 184 -16.24 -50.68 27.68
N VAL A 185 -16.89 -50.24 26.59
CA VAL A 185 -17.75 -51.09 25.75
C VAL A 185 -16.96 -52.25 25.13
N THR A 186 -15.75 -52.01 24.64
CA THR A 186 -14.85 -53.08 24.15
C THR A 186 -14.35 -54.00 25.27
N ARG A 187 -14.34 -53.55 26.54
CA ARG A 187 -14.03 -54.41 27.70
C ARG A 187 -15.19 -55.32 28.09
N VAL A 188 -16.44 -54.90 27.84
CA VAL A 188 -17.64 -55.70 28.08
C VAL A 188 -17.82 -56.76 27.00
N GLU A 189 -17.58 -56.45 25.72
CA GLU A 189 -17.65 -57.44 24.63
C GLU A 189 -16.60 -58.55 24.75
N ASN A 190 -15.38 -58.23 25.20
CA ASN A 190 -14.33 -59.25 25.43
C ASN A 190 -14.61 -60.17 26.64
N LYS A 191 -15.64 -59.89 27.45
CA LYS A 191 -16.05 -60.73 28.57
C LYS A 191 -17.18 -61.71 28.19
N ALA A 192 -17.81 -61.56 27.02
CA ALA A 192 -19.00 -62.32 26.63
C ALA A 192 -18.74 -63.51 25.69
N THR A 193 -17.59 -63.65 25.03
CA THR A 193 -17.32 -64.81 24.17
C THR A 193 -15.86 -65.24 24.18
N ASN A 194 -15.48 -66.04 25.18
CA ASN A 194 -14.34 -66.94 25.08
C ASN A 194 -14.84 -68.33 24.70
N THR A 195 -15.10 -68.59 23.42
CA THR A 195 -14.86 -69.92 22.85
C THR A 195 -14.65 -69.83 21.33
N GLY A 196 -13.38 -69.87 20.90
CA GLY A 196 -12.98 -70.45 19.62
C GLY A 196 -12.89 -69.56 18.37
N LYS A 197 -11.64 -69.39 17.91
CA LYS A 197 -11.17 -69.33 16.50
C LYS A 197 -11.08 -67.95 15.78
N LYS A 198 -9.82 -67.47 15.75
CA LYS A 198 -9.02 -66.76 14.72
C LYS A 198 -9.68 -65.86 13.65
N GLU A 199 -8.94 -64.76 13.42
CA GLU A 199 -8.87 -63.83 12.26
C GLU A 199 -9.95 -62.72 12.23
N ALA A 200 -9.64 -61.42 12.09
CA ALA A 200 -8.50 -60.78 11.45
C ALA A 200 -8.10 -59.48 12.18
N GLN A 201 -6.83 -59.39 12.59
CA GLN A 201 -6.20 -58.17 13.08
C GLN A 201 -5.38 -57.58 11.93
N SER A 202 -6.00 -56.70 11.12
CA SER A 202 -5.30 -56.00 10.05
C SER A 202 -4.52 -54.81 10.63
N LYS A 203 -3.24 -55.10 10.93
CA LYS A 203 -2.05 -54.25 10.83
C LYS A 203 -2.28 -52.72 10.76
N CYS A 204 -2.04 -52.07 11.89
CA CYS A 204 -1.25 -50.83 11.93
C CYS A 204 -0.20 -51.00 13.04
N ASN A 205 0.94 -51.57 12.68
CA ASN A 205 2.10 -51.67 13.56
C ASN A 205 2.96 -50.43 13.32
N TYR A 206 2.93 -49.48 14.25
CA TYR A 206 3.90 -48.40 14.30
C TYR A 206 4.83 -48.64 15.49
N GLY A 207 6.13 -48.65 15.20
CA GLY A 207 7.18 -49.20 16.06
C GLY A 207 7.27 -48.55 17.46
N LYS A 208 7.54 -49.41 18.44
CA LYS A 208 7.93 -49.03 19.80
C LYS A 208 9.24 -48.23 19.79
N LYS A 209 9.21 -46.96 20.22
CA LYS A 209 10.26 -46.34 21.07
C LYS A 209 9.62 -45.32 22.03
N LYS A 210 10.14 -45.28 23.25
CA LYS A 210 9.57 -44.68 24.46
C LYS A 210 9.53 -43.14 24.43
N VAL A 211 8.38 -42.60 24.86
CA VAL A 211 8.15 -41.44 25.76
C VAL A 211 8.95 -40.16 25.48
N GLN A 212 8.26 -39.12 25.00
CA GLN A 212 8.10 -37.83 25.72
C GLN A 212 7.07 -36.94 25.01
N ARG A 213 6.32 -36.19 25.84
CA ARG A 213 5.28 -35.19 25.52
C ARG A 213 5.57 -34.43 24.22
N ASP A 214 4.68 -34.51 23.23
CA ASP A 214 4.42 -33.50 22.18
C ASP A 214 3.52 -34.10 21.09
N ALA A 215 2.26 -34.40 21.40
CA ALA A 215 1.29 -34.81 20.39
C ALA A 215 0.35 -33.64 20.08
N LYS A 216 0.85 -32.68 19.29
CA LYS A 216 -0.04 -31.81 18.50
C LYS A 216 -0.81 -32.73 17.54
N PRO A 217 -2.15 -32.74 17.54
CA PRO A 217 -2.88 -33.62 16.65
C PRO A 217 -2.51 -33.25 15.20
N LEU A 218 -2.02 -34.25 14.45
CA LEU A 218 -1.55 -34.12 13.06
C LEU A 218 -2.56 -33.45 12.13
N VAL A 219 -3.85 -33.50 12.49
CA VAL A 219 -4.95 -32.82 11.81
C VAL A 219 -4.82 -31.29 11.89
N VAL A 220 -4.42 -30.74 13.04
CA VAL A 220 -4.21 -29.29 13.22
C VAL A 220 -2.98 -28.81 12.45
N ILE A 221 -1.93 -29.63 12.37
CA ILE A 221 -0.74 -29.32 11.56
C ILE A 221 -1.07 -29.36 10.07
N MET A 222 -1.90 -30.30 9.60
CA MET A 222 -2.33 -30.34 8.20
C MET A 222 -3.16 -29.11 7.84
N ILE A 223 -4.18 -28.75 8.64
CA ILE A 223 -5.04 -27.59 8.39
C ILE A 223 -4.25 -26.27 8.41
N LEU A 224 -3.32 -26.11 9.36
CA LEU A 224 -2.44 -24.92 9.43
C LEU A 224 -1.46 -24.84 8.25
N ARG A 225 -1.02 -25.98 7.71
CA ARG A 225 -0.14 -26.03 6.53
C ARG A 225 -0.88 -25.69 5.25
N THR A 226 -2.13 -26.16 5.07
CA THR A 226 -2.95 -25.80 3.90
C THR A 226 -3.36 -24.33 3.91
N THR A 227 -3.71 -23.74 5.06
CA THR A 227 -4.02 -22.29 5.12
C THR A 227 -2.79 -21.42 4.91
N SER A 228 -1.63 -21.79 5.46
CA SER A 228 -0.37 -21.06 5.23
C SER A 228 0.11 -21.14 3.79
N ALA A 229 -0.13 -22.26 3.09
CA ALA A 229 0.19 -22.41 1.67
C ALA A 229 -0.72 -21.54 0.81
N ASN A 230 -2.04 -21.56 1.06
CA ASN A 230 -3.01 -20.73 0.33
C ASN A 230 -2.78 -19.22 0.54
N LEU A 231 -2.37 -18.80 1.74
CA LEU A 231 -2.07 -17.39 2.03
C LEU A 231 -0.81 -16.91 1.30
N LYS A 232 0.24 -17.75 1.23
CA LYS A 232 1.46 -17.45 0.48
C LYS A 232 1.24 -17.44 -1.03
N GLU A 233 0.34 -18.28 -1.52
CA GLU A 233 -0.02 -18.33 -2.93
C GLU A 233 -0.82 -17.07 -3.32
N LYS A 234 -1.83 -16.68 -2.53
CA LYS A 234 -2.56 -15.40 -2.72
C LYS A 234 -1.63 -14.18 -2.68
N GLN A 235 -0.66 -14.15 -1.76
CA GLN A 235 0.32 -13.05 -1.69
C GLN A 235 1.25 -13.00 -2.91
N LYS A 236 1.64 -14.15 -3.46
CA LYS A 236 2.43 -14.21 -4.70
C LYS A 236 1.63 -13.76 -5.91
N THR A 237 0.37 -14.18 -6.03
CA THR A 237 -0.52 -13.76 -7.13
C THR A 237 -0.72 -12.24 -7.11
N GLN A 238 -0.95 -11.64 -5.94
CA GLN A 238 -1.07 -10.18 -5.81
C GLN A 238 0.23 -9.44 -6.15
N GLN A 239 1.41 -9.99 -5.81
CA GLN A 239 2.69 -9.38 -6.20
C GLN A 239 2.97 -9.51 -7.70
N GLN A 240 2.53 -10.60 -8.33
CA GLN A 240 2.71 -10.83 -9.76
C GLN A 240 1.78 -9.95 -10.61
N GLU A 241 0.53 -9.77 -10.20
CA GLU A 241 -0.42 -8.84 -10.84
C GLU A 241 0.03 -7.37 -10.76
N GLN A 242 0.79 -7.00 -9.73
CA GLN A 242 1.41 -5.68 -9.60
C GLN A 242 2.64 -5.48 -10.50
N GLN A 243 3.31 -6.57 -10.91
CA GLN A 243 4.47 -6.54 -11.80
C GLN A 243 4.07 -6.55 -13.28
N GLU A 244 2.93 -7.18 -13.63
CA GLU A 244 2.42 -7.23 -15.01
C GLU A 244 1.73 -5.93 -15.47
N GLN A 245 1.55 -4.94 -14.58
CA GLN A 245 0.93 -3.63 -14.86
C GLN A 245 1.93 -2.45 -14.95
N GLN A 246 3.24 -2.73 -14.98
CA GLN A 246 4.32 -1.75 -15.24
C GLN A 246 4.83 -1.83 -16.68
#